data_AF-A0A2N5A3F2-F1
#
_entry.id   AF-A0A2N5A3F2-F1
#
_cell.length_a   1.000
_cell.length_b   1.000
_cell.length_c   1.000
_cell.angle_alpha   90.00
_cell.angle_beta   90.00
_cell.angle_gamma   90.00
#
_symmetry.space_group_name_H-M   'P 1'
#
loop_
_entity.id
_entity.type
_entity.pdbx_description
1 polymer ?
#
loop_
_entity_poly.entity_id
_entity_poly.type
_entity_poly.pdbx_seq_one_letter_code
_entity_poly.pdbx_strand_id
1 'polypeptide(L)' 'TVAKKNVNRAHERNRIKRLTRESFRLRQHELPPMDFVVVAKRGVADLDNRALSEALEKLWRRHCRLARGS' A
#
# COMPACT_ATOMS: atom_id res chain seq x y z
N THR A 1 -6.79 -2.52 7.47
CA THR A 1 -7.70 -3.69 7.57
C THR A 1 -8.14 -4.10 6.18
N VAL A 2 -7.88 -5.35 5.74
CA VAL A 2 -8.34 -5.82 4.41
C VAL A 2 -9.63 -6.62 4.63
N ALA A 3 -10.77 -6.02 4.26
CA ALA A 3 -12.08 -6.65 4.40
C ALA A 3 -12.23 -7.85 3.47
N LYS A 4 -12.80 -8.96 3.98
CA LYS A 4 -13.13 -10.18 3.21
C LYS A 4 -13.98 -9.87 1.95
N LYS A 5 -14.81 -8.81 1.99
CA LYS A 5 -15.63 -8.33 0.86
C LYS A 5 -14.83 -7.79 -0.34
N ASN A 6 -13.56 -7.39 -0.13
CA ASN A 6 -12.75 -6.75 -1.17
C ASN A 6 -11.80 -7.70 -1.89
N VAL A 7 -11.49 -8.84 -1.26
CA VAL A 7 -10.55 -9.83 -1.79
C VAL A 7 -11.01 -11.20 -1.31
N ASN A 8 -11.63 -11.98 -2.20
CA ASN A 8 -12.18 -13.30 -1.86
C ASN A 8 -11.06 -14.28 -1.47
N ARG A 9 -9.90 -14.20 -2.14
CA ARG A 9 -8.77 -15.12 -1.94
C ARG A 9 -7.88 -14.69 -0.77
N ALA A 10 -7.64 -15.60 0.16
CA ALA A 10 -6.78 -15.34 1.32
C ALA A 10 -5.32 -15.04 0.92
N HIS A 11 -4.82 -15.70 -0.13
CA HIS A 11 -3.46 -15.49 -0.63
C HIS A 11 -3.27 -14.07 -1.17
N GLU A 12 -4.25 -13.52 -1.90
CA GLU A 12 -4.22 -12.13 -2.39
C GLU A 12 -4.23 -11.12 -1.23
N ARG A 13 -5.03 -11.35 -0.19
CA ARG A 13 -5.02 -10.47 1.02
C ARG A 13 -3.64 -10.46 1.68
N ASN A 14 -3.02 -11.62 1.80
CA ASN A 14 -1.69 -11.74 2.40
C ASN A 14 -0.61 -11.14 1.52
N ARG A 15 -0.74 -11.29 0.19
CA ARG A 15 0.13 -10.68 -0.81
C ARG A 15 0.08 -9.16 -0.75
N ILE A 16 -1.11 -8.55 -0.76
CA ILE A 16 -1.28 -7.09 -0.67
C ILE A 16 -0.66 -6.55 0.62
N LYS A 17 -0.90 -7.22 1.76
CA LYS A 17 -0.27 -6.86 3.04
C LYS A 17 1.26 -6.97 2.97
N ARG A 18 1.80 -8.01 2.31
CA ARG A 18 3.25 -8.19 2.12
C ARG A 18 3.83 -7.06 1.28
N LEU A 19 3.29 -6.81 0.09
CA LEU A 19 3.77 -5.78 -0.83
C LEU A 19 3.72 -4.40 -0.19
N THR A 20 2.60 -4.06 0.46
CA THR A 20 2.46 -2.77 1.15
C THR A 20 3.53 -2.58 2.21
N ARG A 21 3.80 -3.61 3.02
CA ARG A 21 4.83 -3.56 4.07
C ARG A 21 6.24 -3.53 3.51
N GLU A 22 6.49 -4.26 2.44
CA GLU A 22 7.79 -4.30 1.78
C GLU A 22 8.12 -2.94 1.14
N SER A 23 7.17 -2.37 0.39
CA SER A 23 7.29 -1.02 -0.16
C SER A 23 7.49 0.03 0.93
N PHE A 24 6.77 -0.07 2.05
CA PHE A 24 6.94 0.81 3.20
C PHE A 24 8.33 0.65 3.84
N ARG A 25 8.78 -0.60 4.05
CA ARG A 25 10.10 -0.89 4.65
C ARG A 25 11.25 -0.36 3.78
N LEU A 26 11.15 -0.49 2.45
CA LEU A 26 12.15 0.08 1.53
C LEU A 26 12.20 1.61 1.61
N ARG A 27 11.06 2.26 1.89
CA ARG A 27 10.94 3.72 1.99
C ARG A 27 10.97 4.26 3.41
N GLN A 28 11.21 3.42 4.41
CA GLN A 28 11.20 3.84 5.82
C GLN A 28 12.25 4.94 6.11
N HIS A 29 13.32 5.02 5.32
CA HIS A 29 14.34 6.06 5.45
C HIS A 29 13.91 7.39 4.81
N GLU A 30 12.98 7.36 3.85
CA GLU A 30 12.44 8.55 3.19
C GLU A 30 11.12 9.04 3.81
N LEU A 31 10.47 8.19 4.61
CA LEU A 31 9.18 8.47 5.23
C LEU A 31 9.37 8.96 6.67
N PRO A 32 8.71 10.06 7.08
CA PRO A 32 8.70 10.47 8.47
C PRO A 32 8.00 9.43 9.35
N PRO A 33 8.31 9.38 10.66
CA PRO A 33 7.71 8.45 11.61
C PRO A 33 6.26 8.85 11.90
N MET A 34 5.36 8.49 10.99
CA MET A 34 3.92 8.73 11.05
C MET A 34 3.13 7.43 10.88
N ASP A 35 1.90 7.42 11.36
CA ASP A 35 0.99 6.29 11.19
C ASP A 35 0.31 6.31 9.81
N PHE A 36 0.62 5.32 8.97
CA PHE A 36 0.02 5.17 7.64
C PHE A 36 -1.05 4.07 7.63
N VAL A 37 -2.31 4.47 7.47
CA VAL A 37 -3.44 3.54 7.35
C VAL A 37 -3.75 3.25 5.88
N VAL A 38 -3.32 2.08 5.40
CA VAL A 38 -3.62 1.63 4.03
C VAL A 38 -4.93 0.83 4.00
N VAL A 39 -5.91 1.31 3.23
CA VAL A 39 -7.20 0.67 3.03
C VAL A 39 -7.30 0.14 1.59
N ALA A 40 -7.28 -1.18 1.44
CA ALA A 40 -7.50 -1.82 0.14
C ALA A 40 -8.98 -1.75 -0.25
N LYS A 41 -9.30 -1.07 -1.35
CA LYS A 41 -10.65 -1.00 -1.94
C LYS A 41 -10.99 -2.26 -2.75
N ARG A 42 -12.28 -2.44 -3.03
CA ARG A 42 -12.82 -3.49 -3.90
C ARG A 42 -12.20 -3.34 -5.30
N GLY A 43 -11.70 -4.43 -5.90
CA GLY A 43 -11.02 -4.42 -7.20
C GLY A 43 -9.48 -4.43 -7.12
N VAL A 44 -8.90 -4.23 -5.93
CA VAL A 44 -7.44 -4.35 -5.74
C VAL A 44 -6.95 -5.80 -5.87
N ALA A 45 -7.85 -6.77 -5.72
CA ALA A 45 -7.59 -8.19 -5.93
C ALA A 45 -7.30 -8.54 -7.40
N ASP A 46 -8.00 -7.88 -8.33
CA ASP A 46 -7.85 -8.10 -9.78
C ASP A 46 -6.65 -7.34 -10.37
N LEU A 47 -6.01 -6.47 -9.58
CA LEU A 47 -4.84 -5.74 -10.04
C LEU A 47 -3.59 -6.60 -9.99
N ASP A 48 -2.82 -6.55 -11.06
CA ASP A 48 -1.52 -7.19 -11.15
C ASP A 48 -0.55 -6.67 -10.09
N ASN A 49 0.43 -7.50 -9.74
CA ASN A 49 1.48 -7.17 -8.78
C ASN A 49 2.17 -5.84 -9.09
N ARG A 50 2.47 -5.63 -10.38
CA ARG A 50 3.12 -4.42 -10.88
C ARG A 50 2.19 -3.22 -10.73
N ALA A 51 0.93 -3.34 -11.14
CA ALA A 51 -0.05 -2.28 -11.01
C ALA A 51 -0.25 -1.87 -9.53
N LEU A 52 -0.31 -2.83 -8.62
CA LEU A 52 -0.40 -2.56 -7.18
C LEU A 52 0.85 -1.83 -6.67
N SER A 53 2.04 -2.34 -7.01
CA SER A 53 3.30 -1.77 -6.57
C SER A 53 3.48 -0.34 -7.11
N GLU A 54 3.18 -0.11 -8.39
CA GLU A 54 3.23 1.22 -9.01
C GLU A 54 2.21 2.19 -8.39
N ALA A 55 1.00 1.72 -8.08
CA ALA A 55 -0.01 2.54 -7.42
C ALA A 55 0.43 2.92 -5.99
N LEU A 56 0.96 1.95 -5.23
CA LEU A 56 1.56 2.20 -3.91
C LEU A 56 2.71 3.20 -4.02
N GLU A 57 3.58 3.03 -5.02
CA GLU A 57 4.72 3.90 -5.23
C GLU A 57 4.31 5.36 -5.47
N LYS A 58 3.29 5.57 -6.30
CA LYS A 58 2.69 6.89 -6.56
C LYS A 58 2.11 7.49 -5.29
N LEU A 59 1.42 6.69 -4.47
CA LEU A 59 0.86 7.11 -3.18
C LEU A 59 1.95 7.55 -2.21
N TRP A 60 3.03 6.77 -2.07
CA TRP A 60 4.16 7.11 -1.21
C TRP A 60 4.84 8.41 -1.64
N ARG A 61 5.13 8.60 -2.94
CA ARG A 61 5.74 9.85 -3.42
C ARG A 61 4.86 11.06 -3.14
N ARG A 62 3.53 10.91 -3.29
CA ARG A 62 2.57 11.97 -2.96
C ARG A 62 2.55 12.26 -1.45
N HIS A 63 2.57 11.24 -0.61
CA HIS A 63 2.61 11.39 0.84
C HIS A 63 3.93 11.98 1.34
N CYS A 64 5.10 11.51 0.88
CA CYS A 64 6.39 12.12 1.22
C CYS A 64 6.41 13.61 0.87
N ARG A 65 5.78 14.01 -0.24
CA ARG A 65 5.69 15.42 -0.64
C ARG A 65 4.81 16.23 0.31
N LEU A 66 3.64 15.71 0.68
CA LEU A 66 2.73 16.36 1.63
C LEU A 66 3.34 16.43 3.03
N ALA A 67 4.01 15.37 3.48
CA ALA A 67 4.61 15.30 4.81
C ALA A 67 5.82 16.23 4.97
N ARG A 68 6.52 16.59 3.89
CA ARG A 68 7.58 17.61 3.90
C ARG A 68 7.06 19.05 3.91
N GLY A 69 5.78 19.25 3.64
CA GLY A 69 5.14 20.57 3.54
C GLY A 69 4.25 20.94 4.72
N SER A 70 4.26 20.16 5.82
CA SER A 70 3.47 20.40 7.03
C SER A 70 4.35 20.60 8.24
#